data_AF-A0A4V2A1M5-F1
#
_entry.id   AF-A0A4V2A1M5-F1
#
_cell.length_a   1.000
_cell.length_b   1.000
_cell.length_c   1.000
_cell.angle_alpha   90.00
_cell.angle_beta   90.00
_cell.angle_gamma   90.00
#
_symmetry.space_group_name_H-M   'P 1'
#
loop_
_entity.id
_entity.type
_entity.pdbx_description
1 polymer ?
#
loop_
_entity_poly.entity_id
_entity_poly.type
_entity_poly.pdbx_seq_one_letter_code
_entity_poly.pdbx_strand_id
1 'polypeptide(L)' 'MPLIAVLPGDGIGPEVTTQARRVLEALGLDLQFEEAPVGGAGYL' A
#
# COMPACT_ATOMS: atom_id res chain seq x y z
N MET A 1 2.12 17.23 2.81
CA MET A 1 1.77 15.81 2.58
C MET A 1 2.70 15.12 1.59
N PRO A 2 3.65 14.30 2.06
CA PRO A 2 4.33 13.33 1.21
C PRO A 2 3.34 12.32 0.62
N LEU A 3 3.54 11.94 -0.64
CA LEU A 3 2.79 10.88 -1.31
C LEU A 3 3.57 9.56 -1.24
N ILE A 4 2.91 8.52 -0.75
CA ILE A 4 3.46 7.17 -0.67
C ILE A 4 2.72 6.29 -1.69
N ALA A 5 3.49 5.73 -2.63
CA ALA A 5 2.98 4.67 -3.49
C ALA A 5 2.84 3.37 -2.70
N VAL A 6 1.66 2.76 -2.77
CA VAL A 6 1.34 1.47 -2.15
C VAL A 6 1.25 0.45 -3.27
N LEU A 7 2.21 -0.47 -3.32
CA LEU A 7 2.30 -1.50 -4.35
C LEU A 7 2.17 -2.87 -3.67
N PRO A 8 0.94 -3.39 -3.49
CA PRO A 8 0.68 -4.57 -2.66
C PRO A 8 1.27 -5.87 -3.23
N GLY A 9 1.52 -5.93 -4.55
CA GLY A 9 2.09 -7.11 -5.19
C GLY A 9 1.17 -8.34 -5.15
N ASP A 10 1.78 -9.52 -5.17
CA ASP A 10 1.09 -10.81 -5.30
C ASP A 10 1.10 -11.64 -4.00
N GLY A 11 0.43 -12.81 -4.04
CA GLY A 11 0.40 -13.74 -2.91
C GLY A 11 -0.26 -13.09 -1.69
N ILE A 12 0.41 -13.13 -0.54
CA ILE A 12 -0.09 -12.50 0.70
C ILE A 12 0.13 -10.98 0.77
N GLY A 13 0.76 -10.40 -0.27
CA GLY A 13 1.15 -9.00 -0.33
C GLY A 13 0.02 -8.00 -0.01
N PRO A 14 -1.18 -8.13 -0.61
CA PRO A 14 -2.32 -7.25 -0.29
C PRO A 14 -2.74 -7.26 1.19
N GLU A 15 -2.72 -8.44 1.83
CA GLU A 15 -3.19 -8.60 3.21
C GLU A 15 -2.22 -7.94 4.21
N VAL A 16 -0.91 -8.17 4.03
CA VAL A 16 0.11 -7.58 4.90
C VAL A 16 0.28 -6.08 4.63
N THR A 17 0.16 -5.64 3.38
CA THR A 17 0.23 -4.22 3.00
C THR A 17 -0.93 -3.43 3.60
N THR A 18 -2.13 -4.01 3.64
CA THR A 18 -3.29 -3.41 4.32
C THR A 18 -3.01 -3.20 5.81
N GLN A 19 -2.39 -4.16 6.49
CA GLN A 19 -2.05 -3.99 7.91
C GLN A 19 -0.93 -2.95 8.11
N ALA A 20 0.08 -2.92 7.24
CA ALA A 20 1.12 -1.90 7.28
C ALA A 20 0.53 -0.48 7.13
N ARG A 21 -0.40 -0.29 6.18
CA ARG A 21 -1.11 0.97 5.99
C ARG A 21 -1.91 1.37 7.24
N ARG A 22 -2.61 0.44 7.87
CA ARG A 22 -3.35 0.70 9.14
C ARG A 22 -2.44 1.20 10.26
N VAL A 23 -1.24 0.64 10.38
CA VAL A 23 -0.26 1.12 11.37
C VAL A 23 0.17 2.56 11.05
N LEU A 24 0.43 2.89 9.78
CA LEU A 24 0.79 4.25 9.37
C LEU A 24 -0.35 5.26 9.61
N GLU A 25 -1.59 4.88 9.31
CA GLU A 25 -2.78 5.71 9.55
C GLU A 25 -3.00 5.96 11.05
N ALA A 26 -2.75 4.96 11.90
CA ALA A 26 -2.89 5.09 13.35
C ALA A 26 -1.90 6.08 13.99
N LEU A 27 -0.79 6.39 13.31
CA LEU A 27 0.19 7.39 13.78
C LEU A 27 -0.27 8.83 13.53
N GLY A 28 -1.35 9.06 12.77
CA GLY A 28 -1.87 10.41 12.50
C GLY A 28 -0.91 11.30 11.70
N LEU A 29 -0.06 10.70 10.87
CA LEU A 29 0.89 11.41 10.04
C LEU A 29 0.18 12.07 8.84
N ASP A 30 0.70 13.22 8.40
CA ASP A 30 0.22 13.97 7.22
C ASP A 30 0.65 13.31 5.90
N LEU A 31 0.21 12.07 5.67
CA LEU A 31 0.58 11.23 4.53
C LEU A 31 -0.59 11.09 3.54
N GLN A 32 -0.26 11.04 2.25
CA GLN A 32 -1.17 10.60 1.19
C GLN A 32 -0.73 9.25 0.65
N PHE A 33 -1.69 8.43 0.24
CA PHE A 33 -1.44 7.09 -0.28
C PHE A 33 -2.11 6.94 -1.64
N GLU A 34 -1.37 6.45 -2.62
CA GLU A 34 -1.88 6.06 -3.93
C GLU A 34 -1.50 4.61 -4.19
N GLU A 35 -2.49 3.81 -4.57
CA GLU A 35 -2.30 2.37 -4.77
C GLU A 35 -2.31 2.04 -6.26
N ALA A 36 -1.38 1.18 -6.68
CA ALA A 36 -1.29 0.72 -8.06
C ALA A 36 -0.90 -0.76 -8.12
N PRO A 37 -1.36 -1.49 -9.16
CA PRO A 37 -1.00 -2.89 -9.32
C PRO A 37 0.48 -3.04 -9.72
N VAL A 38 1.12 -4.11 -9.24
CA VAL A 38 2.47 -4.53 -9.63
C VAL A 38 2.56 -6.06 -9.55
N GLY A 39 3.50 -6.66 -10.27
CA GLY A 39 3.68 -8.12 -10.30
C GLY A 39 2.63 -8.81 -11.18
N GLY A 40 2.22 -10.02 -10.82
CA GLY A 40 1.14 -10.76 -11.50
C GLY A 40 -0.17 -9.98 -11.55
N ALA A 41 -0.51 -9.25 -10.50
CA ALA A 41 -1.67 -8.36 -10.44
C ALA A 41 -1.60 -7.16 -11.41
N GLY A 42 -0.40 -6.80 -11.89
CA GLY A 42 -0.19 -5.69 -12.84
C GLY A 42 0.32 -6.13 -14.22
N TYR A 43 0.31 -7.43 -14.51
CA TYR A 43 0.86 -7.98 -15.75
C TYR A 43 -0.12 -7.96 -16.94
N LEU A 44 -1.43 -7.93 -16.68
CA LEU A 44 -2.51 -7.92 -17.67
C LEU A 44 -3.27 -6.59 -17.62
#